data_AF-A0A5K0WD59-F1
#
_entry.id   AF-A0A5K0WD59-F1
#
_cell.length_a   1.000
_cell.length_b   1.000
_cell.length_c   1.000
_cell.angle_alpha   90.00
_cell.angle_beta   90.00
_cell.angle_gamma   90.00
#
_symmetry.space_group_name_H-M   'P 1'
#
loop_
_entity.id
_entity.type
_entity.pdbx_description
1 polymer ?
#
loop_
_entity_poly.entity_id
_entity_poly.type
_entity_poly.pdbx_seq_one_letter_code
_entity_poly.pdbx_strand_id
1 'polypeptide(L)' 'MDYVYGPGRNHLFVPGPVNIPEPVIRAMNRNNEDYRSPAVPALTKTLLEDVKKIFKTTTGTPFLFPTT' A
#
# COMPACT_ATOMS: atom_id res chain seq x y z
N MET A 1 -19.41 11.61 7.27
CA MET A 1 -19.89 11.37 8.65
C MET A 1 -18.64 11.26 9.51
N ASP A 2 -18.32 12.30 10.26
CA ASP A 2 -17.30 12.21 11.30
C ASP A 2 -17.98 11.58 12.51
N TYR A 3 -17.81 10.26 12.66
CA TYR A 3 -18.57 9.46 13.62
C TYR A 3 -18.41 9.94 15.08
N VAL A 4 -17.20 10.33 15.47
CA VAL A 4 -16.88 10.90 16.78
C VAL A 4 -15.79 11.96 16.58
N TYR A 5 -16.20 13.18 16.23
CA TYR A 5 -15.29 14.27 15.93
C TYR A 5 -14.65 14.88 17.20
N GLY A 6 -13.36 15.14 17.15
CA GLY A 6 -12.62 15.96 18.12
C GLY A 6 -11.73 16.96 17.38
N PRO A 7 -11.39 18.10 18.01
CA PRO A 7 -10.58 19.13 17.36
C PRO A 7 -9.13 18.67 17.09
N GLY A 8 -8.52 19.18 16.02
CA GLY A 8 -7.13 18.90 15.64
C GLY A 8 -6.96 17.60 14.84
N ARG A 9 -5.70 17.15 14.70
CA ARG A 9 -5.38 15.87 14.04
C ARG A 9 -5.30 14.77 15.10
N ASN A 10 -5.88 13.61 14.81
CA ASN A 10 -5.73 12.45 15.67
C ASN A 10 -4.24 12.04 15.82
N HIS A 11 -3.86 11.69 17.04
CA HIS A 11 -2.52 11.24 17.42
C HIS A 11 -2.52 9.71 17.59
N LEU A 12 -2.31 8.99 16.49
CA LEU A 12 -2.33 7.52 16.47
C LEU A 12 -0.97 6.93 16.86
N PHE A 13 -0.91 6.28 18.05
CA PHE A 13 0.31 5.67 18.63
C PHE A 13 0.12 4.19 19.07
N VAL A 14 -0.86 3.48 18.49
CA VAL A 14 -1.06 2.03 18.72
C VAL A 14 -0.10 1.21 17.84
N PRO A 15 0.20 -0.07 18.16
CA PRO A 15 1.14 -0.90 17.40
C PRO A 15 0.52 -1.51 16.11
N GLY A 16 -0.32 -0.76 15.40
CA GLY A 16 -1.00 -1.22 14.19
C GLY A 16 -2.54 -1.13 14.30
N PRO A 17 -3.23 -0.51 13.32
CA PRO A 17 -2.70 0.21 12.16
C PRO A 17 -1.92 1.48 12.56
N VAL A 18 -1.09 2.00 11.65
CA VAL A 18 -0.22 3.18 11.87
C VAL A 18 -0.59 4.34 10.93
N ASN A 19 -0.07 5.55 11.18
CA ASN A 19 -0.28 6.70 10.30
C ASN A 19 0.24 6.42 8.88
N ILE A 20 -0.60 6.62 7.87
CA ILE A 20 -0.23 6.45 6.46
C ILE A 20 0.41 7.75 5.94
N PRO A 21 1.55 7.70 5.23
CA PRO A 21 2.10 8.88 4.57
C PRO A 21 1.16 9.46 3.51
N GLU A 22 1.04 10.78 3.47
CA GLU A 22 0.15 11.50 2.55
C GLU A 22 0.31 11.10 1.05
N PRO A 23 1.53 10.90 0.49
CA PRO A 23 1.67 10.45 -0.89
C PRO A 23 1.05 9.07 -1.17
N VAL A 24 1.01 8.18 -0.18
CA VAL A 24 0.41 6.84 -0.30
C VAL A 24 -1.11 6.95 -0.35
N ILE A 25 -1.70 7.82 0.49
CA ILE A 25 -3.15 8.11 0.46
C ILE A 25 -3.55 8.61 -0.94
N ARG A 26 -2.79 9.55 -1.50
CA ARG A 26 -3.04 10.08 -2.85
C ARG A 26 -2.89 9.01 -3.94
N ALA A 27 -1.93 8.10 -3.81
CA ALA A 27 -1.75 7.00 -4.75
C ALA A 27 -2.93 6.01 -4.74
N MET A 28 -3.59 5.82 -3.59
CA MET A 28 -4.78 4.97 -3.46
C MET A 28 -6.07 5.67 -3.89
N ASN A 29 -6.10 7.00 -3.94
CA ASN A 29 -7.27 7.78 -4.34
C ASN A 29 -7.51 7.74 -5.87
N ARG A 30 -8.01 6.60 -6.35
CA ARG A 30 -8.31 6.36 -7.77
C ARG A 30 -9.41 5.31 -7.93
N ASN A 31 -9.99 5.23 -9.13
CA ASN A 31 -10.99 4.20 -9.45
C ASN A 31 -10.32 2.84 -9.67
N ASN A 32 -11.12 1.77 -9.67
CA ASN A 32 -10.68 0.43 -10.02
C ASN A 32 -10.23 0.34 -11.50
N GLU A 33 -9.33 -0.61 -11.76
CA GLU A 33 -8.84 -0.96 -13.08
C GLU A 33 -8.98 -2.46 -13.33
N ASP A 34 -9.04 -2.87 -14.60
CA ASP A 34 -8.95 -4.28 -14.95
C ASP A 34 -7.54 -4.81 -14.66
N TYR A 35 -7.45 -5.75 -13.72
CA TYR A 35 -6.18 -6.38 -13.33
C TYR A 35 -5.53 -7.23 -14.43
N ARG A 36 -6.30 -7.59 -15.48
CA ARG A 36 -5.78 -8.29 -16.67
C ARG A 36 -5.26 -7.34 -17.73
N SER A 37 -5.48 -6.03 -17.57
CA SER A 37 -4.89 -5.04 -18.45
C SER A 37 -3.35 -5.07 -18.33
N PRO A 38 -2.59 -4.68 -19.37
CA PRO A 38 -1.13 -4.70 -19.33
C PRO A 38 -0.49 -3.83 -18.24
N ALA A 39 -1.22 -2.84 -17.72
CA ALA A 39 -0.71 -1.89 -16.72
C ALA A 39 -0.43 -2.57 -15.36
N VAL A 40 -1.30 -3.48 -14.93
CA VAL A 40 -1.18 -4.14 -13.61
C VAL A 40 -0.01 -5.11 -13.56
N PRO A 41 0.21 -6.02 -14.53
CA PRO A 41 1.42 -6.85 -14.56
C PRO A 41 2.72 -6.03 -14.63
N ALA A 42 2.71 -4.90 -15.36
CA ALA A 42 3.87 -4.00 -15.43
C ALA A 42 4.17 -3.39 -14.05
N LEU A 43 3.15 -2.92 -13.33
CA LEU A 43 3.26 -2.44 -11.96
C LEU A 43 3.72 -3.54 -11.00
N THR A 44 3.10 -4.72 -11.04
CA THR A 44 3.45 -5.84 -10.15
C THR A 44 4.90 -6.26 -10.33
N LYS A 45 5.42 -6.25 -11.56
CA LYS A 45 6.83 -6.59 -11.82
C LYS A 45 7.80 -5.65 -11.09
N THR A 46 7.55 -4.34 -11.08
CA THR A 46 8.43 -3.40 -10.37
C THR A 46 8.35 -3.58 -8.86
N LEU A 47 7.14 -3.81 -8.34
CA LEU A 47 6.93 -4.06 -6.90
C LEU A 47 7.67 -5.33 -6.44
N LEU A 48 7.60 -6.42 -7.20
CA LEU A 48 8.29 -7.67 -6.87
C LEU A 48 9.81 -7.50 -6.78
N GLU A 49 10.43 -6.76 -7.72
CA GLU A 49 11.87 -6.50 -7.67
C GLU A 49 12.27 -5.58 -6.51
N ASP A 50 11.44 -4.59 -6.18
CA ASP A 50 11.74 -3.66 -5.10
C ASP A 50 11.52 -4.27 -3.70
N VAL A 51 10.54 -5.17 -3.55
CA VAL A 51 10.30 -5.89 -2.29
C VAL A 51 11.53 -6.72 -1.90
N LYS A 52 12.26 -7.28 -2.86
CA LYS A 52 13.52 -8.00 -2.58
C LYS A 52 14.54 -7.13 -1.85
N LYS A 53 14.57 -5.82 -2.11
CA LYS A 53 15.51 -4.87 -1.50
C LYS A 53 15.24 -4.67 -0.01
N ILE A 54 13.97 -4.53 0.39
CA ILE A 54 13.61 -4.36 1.81
C ILE A 54 13.81 -5.64 2.61
N PHE A 55 13.63 -6.81 1.97
CA PHE A 55 13.93 -8.12 2.55
C PHE A 55 15.40 -8.53 2.43
N LYS A 56 16.25 -7.69 1.80
CA LYS A 56 17.68 -7.92 1.58
C LYS A 56 17.98 -9.30 0.96
N THR A 57 17.18 -9.71 -0.02
CA THR A 57 17.33 -11.00 -0.71
C THR A 57 17.58 -10.81 -2.20
N THR A 58 18.42 -11.65 -2.79
CA THR A 58 18.67 -11.67 -4.24
C THR A 58 18.05 -12.88 -4.92
N THR A 59 17.91 -13.99 -4.19
CA THR A 59 17.41 -15.29 -4.66
C THR A 59 15.97 -15.58 -4.26
N GLY A 60 15.44 -14.89 -3.23
CA GLY A 60 14.06 -15.05 -2.81
C GLY A 60 13.07 -14.55 -3.85
N THR A 61 11.93 -15.24 -3.96
CA THR A 61 10.81 -14.85 -4.83
C THR A 61 9.69 -14.27 -3.97
N PRO A 62 9.42 -12.95 -4.02
CA PRO A 62 8.29 -12.37 -3.32
C PRO A 62 6.96 -12.77 -3.97
N PHE A 63 5.91 -12.78 -3.16
CA PHE A 63 4.52 -12.97 -3.61
C PHE A 63 3.66 -11.87 -3.01
N LEU A 64 2.72 -11.33 -3.79
CA LEU A 64 1.70 -10.42 -3.30
C LEU A 64 0.39 -11.20 -3.13
N PHE A 65 -0.14 -11.21 -1.90
CA PHE A 65 -1.45 -11.75 -1.60
C PHE A 65 -2.44 -10.60 -1.45
N PRO A 66 -3.51 -10.52 -2.28
CA PRO A 66 -4.59 -9.60 -2.01
C PRO A 66 -5.28 -10.02 -0.70
N THR A 67 -5.44 -9.07 0.22
CA THR A 67 -6.20 -9.27 1.47
C THR A 67 -7.39 -8.32 1.51
N THR A 68 -8.43 -8.74 2.22
CA THR A 68 -9.61 -7.93 2.58
C THR A 68 -9.27 -6.93 3.68
#